data_AF-A0A836IN17-F1
#
_entry.id   AF-A0A836IN17-F1
#
_cell.length_a   1.000
_cell.length_b   1.000
_cell.length_c   1.000
_cell.angle_alpha   90.00
_cell.angle_beta   90.00
_cell.angle_gamma   90.00
#
_symmetry.space_group_name_H-M   'P 1'
#
loop_
_entity.id
_entity.type
_entity.pdbx_description
1 polymer ?
#
loop_
_entity_poly.entity_id
_entity_poly.type
_entity_poly.pdbx_seq_one_letter_code
_entity_poly.pdbx_strand_id
1 'polypeptide(L)'
;MRRSSWCLYKIPKNMGVAPRFDTWNEKYEPWEHLKRMGRLAGTGFYIPPEWYHHFRMFPPINHNFQQERTLNPHNASEPTQDDTDHLSAERVALRDELARKSRLLASEGMRYYNVFWVRKPLDRMERHYYELRRKGVAHSVAIKQVLQMFYDDLTVKKRVAAIQAEEAKLSGKYISMREATVIMGVLTQLQKEQLTPHQVTLLAKEKREKAQTGEAFAATVERTTEAVDGAAKGAAEGEEVMSADSLADLLSTEAELDGDTPSISYKVTIRDTEHDSVKQLQEAALDNTGRSDWYTGASPVLHMEEPSSTTRTAAGGKRDS
;
A
#
# COMPACT_ATOMS: atom_id res chain seq x y z
N MET A 1 -46.84 74.19 26.89
CA MET A 1 -45.80 73.94 25.85
C MET A 1 -45.69 72.43 25.59
N ARG A 2 -46.27 71.92 24.50
CA ARG A 2 -46.05 70.53 24.05
C ARG A 2 -44.90 70.54 23.03
N ARG A 3 -43.79 69.88 23.36
CA ARG A 3 -42.69 69.63 22.40
C ARG A 3 -43.08 68.45 21.52
N SER A 4 -43.29 68.68 20.23
CA SER A 4 -43.42 67.63 19.23
C SER A 4 -42.04 67.05 18.92
N SER A 5 -41.73 65.86 19.42
CA SER A 5 -40.53 65.12 19.01
C SER A 5 -40.73 64.58 17.59
N TRP A 6 -39.90 65.01 16.65
CA TRP A 6 -39.88 64.46 15.29
C TRP A 6 -39.31 63.04 15.33
N CYS A 7 -40.15 62.05 15.01
CA CYS A 7 -39.71 60.66 14.91
C CYS A 7 -39.03 60.47 13.55
N LEU A 8 -37.69 60.49 13.51
CA LEU A 8 -36.92 60.20 12.31
C LEU A 8 -37.06 58.70 11.97
N TYR A 9 -37.68 58.40 10.83
CA TYR A 9 -37.85 57.03 10.35
C TYR A 9 -36.50 56.48 9.87
N LYS A 10 -35.94 55.49 10.57
CA LYS A 10 -34.67 54.87 10.19
C LYS A 10 -34.88 53.96 8.98
N ILE A 11 -34.32 54.33 7.84
CA ILE A 11 -34.35 53.52 6.61
C ILE A 11 -33.03 52.76 6.48
N PRO A 12 -33.04 51.49 6.03
CA PRO A 12 -31.80 50.75 5.73
C PRO A 12 -30.94 51.47 4.69
N LYS A 13 -29.61 51.43 4.88
CA LYS A 13 -28.64 52.26 4.15
C LYS A 13 -28.74 52.16 2.61
N ASN A 14 -29.05 50.98 2.08
CA ASN A 14 -29.02 50.70 0.65
C ASN A 14 -30.40 50.63 -0.01
N MET A 15 -31.46 51.11 0.67
CA MET A 15 -32.82 51.07 0.11
C MET A 15 -32.95 51.82 -1.23
N GLY A 16 -32.13 52.85 -1.48
CA GLY A 16 -32.15 53.60 -2.74
C GLY A 16 -31.68 52.82 -3.96
N VAL A 17 -30.91 51.75 -3.76
CA VAL A 17 -30.37 50.88 -4.84
C VAL A 17 -30.80 49.42 -4.67
N ALA A 18 -31.77 49.16 -3.79
CA ALA A 18 -32.27 47.81 -3.58
C ALA A 18 -32.90 47.28 -4.87
N PRO A 19 -32.56 46.06 -5.30
CA PRO A 19 -33.18 45.47 -6.48
C PRO A 19 -34.66 45.19 -6.21
N ARG A 20 -35.44 45.10 -7.29
CA ARG A 20 -36.79 44.56 -7.21
C ARG A 20 -36.69 43.04 -7.12
N PHE A 21 -36.80 42.50 -5.90
CA PHE A 21 -36.59 41.08 -5.63
C PHE A 21 -37.52 40.15 -6.42
N ASP A 22 -38.69 40.63 -6.84
CA ASP A 22 -39.66 39.79 -7.55
C ASP A 22 -39.44 39.77 -9.08
N THR A 23 -38.96 40.88 -9.67
CA THR A 23 -38.97 41.08 -11.13
C THR A 23 -37.58 41.29 -11.74
N TRP A 24 -36.51 41.26 -10.95
CA TRP A 24 -35.16 41.48 -11.47
C TRP A 24 -34.74 40.43 -12.51
N ASN A 25 -35.28 39.21 -12.40
CA ASN A 25 -35.00 38.08 -13.29
C ASN A 25 -35.60 38.23 -14.70
N GLU A 26 -36.76 38.89 -14.84
CA GLU A 26 -37.53 38.91 -16.09
C GLU A 26 -36.74 39.50 -17.27
N LYS A 27 -35.88 40.48 -16.98
CA LYS A 27 -35.01 41.10 -17.98
C LYS A 27 -34.02 40.10 -18.58
N TYR A 28 -33.64 39.07 -17.83
CA TYR A 28 -32.58 38.12 -18.16
C TYR A 28 -33.12 36.77 -18.64
N GLU A 29 -34.44 36.58 -18.74
CA GLU A 29 -35.03 35.32 -19.19
C GLU A 29 -34.65 35.01 -20.67
N PRO A 30 -34.25 33.75 -20.98
CA PRO A 30 -33.86 33.37 -22.35
C PRO A 30 -34.99 33.56 -23.38
N TRP A 31 -36.23 33.28 -22.98
CA TRP A 31 -37.42 33.43 -23.82
C TRP A 31 -37.66 34.88 -24.25
N GLU A 32 -37.42 35.84 -23.36
CA GLU A 32 -37.52 37.27 -23.68
C GLU A 32 -36.46 37.68 -24.72
N HIS A 33 -35.23 37.20 -24.58
CA HIS A 33 -34.16 37.47 -25.54
C HIS A 33 -34.43 36.83 -26.90
N LEU A 34 -34.90 35.58 -26.92
CA LEU A 34 -35.22 34.87 -28.16
C LEU A 34 -36.36 35.58 -28.92
N LYS A 35 -37.40 36.04 -28.21
CA LYS A 35 -38.52 36.79 -28.78
C LYS A 35 -38.07 38.15 -29.33
N ARG A 36 -37.26 38.89 -28.57
CA ARG A 36 -36.72 40.20 -28.99
C ARG A 36 -35.80 40.07 -30.19
N MET A 37 -34.88 39.10 -30.15
CA MET A 37 -33.95 38.83 -31.25
C MET A 37 -34.69 38.34 -32.49
N GLY A 38 -35.72 37.53 -32.34
CA GLY A 38 -36.51 37.07 -33.48
C GLY A 38 -37.27 38.18 -34.19
N ARG A 39 -37.83 39.14 -33.44
CA ARG A 39 -38.40 40.35 -34.03
C ARG A 39 -37.33 41.19 -34.74
N LEU A 40 -36.14 41.29 -34.16
CA LEU A 40 -35.07 42.15 -34.64
C LEU A 40 -34.39 41.57 -35.89
N ALA A 41 -34.02 40.29 -35.89
CA ALA A 41 -33.55 39.58 -37.07
C ALA A 41 -34.63 39.49 -38.18
N GLY A 42 -35.90 39.38 -37.79
CA GLY A 42 -37.04 39.40 -38.71
C GLY A 42 -37.22 40.72 -39.48
N THR A 43 -36.57 41.81 -39.06
CA THR A 43 -36.60 43.08 -39.81
C THR A 43 -35.77 43.03 -41.10
N GLY A 44 -34.83 42.08 -41.22
CA GLY A 44 -33.89 42.01 -42.34
C GLY A 44 -32.75 43.04 -42.29
N PHE A 45 -32.79 44.00 -41.36
CA PHE A 45 -31.77 45.06 -41.20
C PHE A 45 -30.70 44.74 -40.16
N TYR A 46 -30.80 43.59 -39.51
CA TYR A 46 -29.83 43.13 -38.53
C TYR A 46 -29.41 41.71 -38.82
N ILE A 47 -28.09 41.48 -38.85
CA ILE A 47 -27.51 40.17 -39.03
C ILE A 47 -27.63 39.41 -37.69
N PRO A 48 -28.46 38.36 -37.61
CA PRO A 48 -28.62 37.59 -36.37
C PRO A 48 -27.29 36.99 -35.89
N PRO A 49 -27.04 36.97 -34.58
CA PRO A 49 -25.86 36.32 -34.01
C PRO A 49 -26.00 34.79 -34.07
N GLU A 50 -24.86 34.09 -34.01
CA GLU A 50 -24.80 32.62 -34.12
C GLU A 50 -25.66 31.89 -33.09
N TRP A 51 -25.70 32.37 -31.84
CA TRP A 51 -26.54 31.76 -30.80
C TRP A 51 -28.02 31.78 -31.19
N TYR A 52 -28.50 32.82 -31.87
CA TYR A 52 -29.89 32.92 -32.27
C TYR A 52 -30.25 31.87 -33.33
N HIS A 53 -29.34 31.59 -34.28
CA HIS A 53 -29.53 30.52 -35.25
C HIS A 53 -29.60 29.14 -34.59
N HIS A 54 -28.74 28.88 -33.61
CA HIS A 54 -28.76 27.64 -32.85
C HIS A 54 -30.05 27.47 -32.03
N PHE A 55 -30.41 28.48 -31.21
CA PHE A 55 -31.60 28.43 -30.35
C PHE A 55 -32.92 28.58 -31.11
N ARG A 56 -32.90 29.01 -32.37
CA ARG A 56 -34.07 28.93 -33.26
C ARG A 56 -34.44 27.49 -33.59
N MET A 57 -33.44 26.61 -33.76
CA MET A 57 -33.67 25.18 -34.01
C MET A 57 -33.89 24.40 -32.72
N PHE A 58 -33.19 24.79 -31.65
CA PHE A 58 -33.31 24.19 -30.31
C PHE A 58 -33.77 25.24 -29.30
N PRO A 59 -35.08 25.54 -29.22
CA PRO A 59 -35.58 26.52 -28.27
C PRO A 59 -35.33 26.05 -26.81
N PRO A 60 -35.21 27.00 -25.87
CA PRO A 60 -35.04 26.67 -24.45
C PRO A 60 -36.28 25.95 -23.89
N ILE A 61 -36.16 25.42 -22.66
CA ILE A 61 -37.21 24.61 -22.02
C ILE A 61 -38.44 25.48 -21.70
N ASN A 62 -39.64 24.94 -21.96
CA ASN A 62 -40.92 25.68 -21.81
C ASN A 62 -41.36 25.87 -20.35
N HIS A 63 -41.23 24.84 -19.51
CA HIS A 63 -41.87 24.79 -18.18
C HIS A 63 -40.91 25.09 -17.01
N ASN A 64 -39.83 25.80 -17.30
CA ASN A 64 -38.90 26.26 -16.28
C ASN A 64 -39.29 27.66 -15.79
N PHE A 65 -40.11 27.71 -14.74
CA PHE A 65 -40.55 28.96 -14.13
C PHE A 65 -39.77 29.26 -12.86
N GLN A 66 -39.33 30.51 -12.74
CA GLN A 66 -38.61 31.00 -11.56
C GLN A 66 -39.44 30.90 -10.29
N GLN A 67 -38.76 30.74 -9.15
CA GLN A 67 -39.41 30.68 -7.85
C GLN A 67 -40.13 31.98 -7.51
N GLU A 68 -39.61 33.13 -7.95
CA GLU A 68 -40.23 34.44 -7.74
C GLU A 68 -41.62 34.57 -8.40
N ARG A 69 -41.89 33.80 -9.47
CA ARG A 69 -43.20 33.79 -10.13
C ARG A 69 -44.17 32.77 -9.53
N THR A 70 -43.67 31.59 -9.15
CA THR A 70 -44.52 30.46 -8.73
C THR A 70 -44.68 30.38 -7.21
N LEU A 71 -43.79 31.04 -6.45
CA LEU A 71 -43.75 31.10 -4.98
C LEU A 71 -43.81 29.71 -4.31
N ASN A 72 -43.33 28.66 -5.00
CA ASN A 72 -43.32 27.29 -4.51
C ASN A 72 -41.89 26.77 -4.36
N PRO A 73 -41.36 26.63 -3.14
CA PRO A 73 -40.01 26.11 -2.90
C PRO A 73 -39.85 24.62 -3.20
N HIS A 74 -40.95 23.85 -3.30
CA HIS A 74 -40.92 22.43 -3.62
C HIS A 74 -40.98 22.14 -5.12
N ASN A 75 -41.14 23.17 -5.95
CA ASN A 75 -41.18 23.00 -7.39
C ASN A 75 -39.74 22.78 -7.91
N ALA A 76 -39.46 21.58 -8.43
CA ALA A 76 -38.24 21.33 -9.19
C ALA A 76 -38.39 21.95 -10.59
N SER A 77 -38.16 23.26 -10.69
CA SER A 77 -38.41 24.04 -11.90
C SER A 77 -37.39 23.78 -13.02
N GLU A 78 -36.15 23.48 -12.64
CA GLU A 78 -35.02 23.33 -13.55
C GLU A 78 -34.57 21.87 -13.61
N PRO A 79 -34.71 21.18 -14.75
CA PRO A 79 -34.30 19.78 -14.86
C PRO A 79 -32.77 19.59 -14.78
N THR A 80 -32.01 20.66 -14.99
CA THR A 80 -30.53 20.63 -14.93
C THR A 80 -30.00 20.73 -13.50
N GLN A 81 -30.72 21.40 -12.60
CA GLN A 81 -30.30 21.71 -11.23
C GLN A 81 -31.12 20.93 -10.20
N ASP A 82 -31.86 19.91 -10.65
CA ASP A 82 -32.65 19.07 -9.79
C ASP A 82 -31.74 18.11 -9.01
N ASP A 83 -31.51 18.44 -7.74
CA ASP A 83 -30.71 17.65 -6.80
C ASP A 83 -31.57 16.69 -5.96
N THR A 84 -32.77 16.32 -6.44
CA THR A 84 -33.64 15.40 -5.69
C THR A 84 -33.01 14.02 -5.49
N ASP A 85 -32.95 13.59 -4.23
CA ASP A 85 -32.46 12.26 -3.87
C ASP A 85 -33.31 11.17 -4.54
N HIS A 86 -32.71 10.43 -5.47
CA HIS A 86 -33.38 9.29 -6.13
C HIS A 86 -33.53 8.06 -5.23
N LEU A 87 -32.92 8.07 -4.04
CA LEU A 87 -32.98 6.97 -3.08
C LEU A 87 -34.14 7.18 -2.11
N SER A 88 -35.09 6.26 -2.11
CA SER A 88 -36.16 6.21 -1.10
C SER A 88 -35.59 6.13 0.32
N ALA A 89 -36.27 6.72 1.31
CA ALA A 89 -35.85 6.72 2.71
C ALA A 89 -35.50 5.32 3.27
N GLU A 90 -36.25 4.28 2.89
CA GLU A 90 -35.98 2.89 3.29
C GLU A 90 -34.63 2.39 2.76
N ARG A 91 -34.31 2.71 1.50
CA ARG A 91 -33.03 2.36 0.87
C ARG A 91 -31.88 3.14 1.50
N VAL A 92 -32.09 4.42 1.81
CA VAL A 92 -31.10 5.23 2.51
C VAL A 92 -30.79 4.62 3.88
N ALA A 93 -31.82 4.29 4.67
CA ALA A 93 -31.65 3.66 5.97
C ALA A 93 -30.95 2.30 5.89
N LEU A 94 -31.31 1.45 4.91
CA LEU A 94 -30.65 0.16 4.69
C LEU A 94 -29.17 0.33 4.34
N ARG A 95 -28.84 1.22 3.40
CA ARG A 95 -27.46 1.44 2.96
C ARG A 95 -26.63 2.05 4.08
N ASP A 96 -27.20 2.98 4.85
CA ASP A 96 -26.58 3.55 6.04
C ASP A 96 -26.32 2.47 7.10
N GLU A 97 -27.27 1.57 7.36
CA GLU A 97 -27.08 0.48 8.31
C GLU A 97 -25.96 -0.49 7.86
N LEU A 98 -25.95 -0.89 6.58
CA LEU A 98 -24.89 -1.74 6.02
C LEU A 98 -23.51 -1.05 6.07
N ALA A 99 -23.47 0.25 5.76
CA ALA A 99 -22.26 1.06 5.78
C ALA A 99 -21.71 1.22 7.19
N ARG A 100 -22.57 1.46 8.18
CA ARG A 100 -22.18 1.58 9.60
C ARG A 100 -21.65 0.26 10.15
N LYS A 101 -22.27 -0.87 9.79
CA LYS A 101 -21.80 -2.21 10.22
C LYS A 101 -20.50 -2.61 9.54
N SER A 102 -20.22 -2.10 8.34
CA SER A 102 -18.99 -2.44 7.62
C SER A 102 -18.46 -1.24 6.82
N ARG A 103 -17.52 -0.50 7.43
CA ARG A 103 -16.85 0.63 6.76
C ARG A 103 -16.13 0.21 5.48
N LEU A 104 -15.58 -1.01 5.43
CA LEU A 104 -14.93 -1.54 4.24
C LEU A 104 -15.90 -1.59 3.05
N LEU A 105 -17.11 -2.13 3.27
CA LEU A 105 -18.17 -2.20 2.27
C LEU A 105 -18.56 -0.82 1.75
N ALA A 106 -18.64 0.17 2.64
CA ALA A 106 -18.98 1.55 2.29
C ALA A 106 -17.87 2.24 1.47
N SER A 107 -16.61 1.99 1.82
CA SER A 107 -15.45 2.62 1.18
C SER A 107 -15.07 1.98 -0.17
N GLU A 108 -15.46 0.72 -0.39
CA GLU A 108 -15.07 -0.03 -1.57
C GLU A 108 -15.81 0.51 -2.81
N GLY A 109 -15.05 0.94 -3.82
CA GLY A 109 -15.56 1.58 -5.04
C GLY A 109 -15.66 3.12 -4.99
N MET A 110 -15.43 3.75 -3.82
CA MET A 110 -15.43 5.22 -3.71
C MET A 110 -14.39 5.78 -2.72
N ARG A 111 -13.28 5.06 -2.51
CA ARG A 111 -12.31 5.40 -1.45
C ARG A 111 -11.65 6.77 -1.59
N TYR A 112 -11.37 7.20 -2.83
CA TYR A 112 -10.73 8.50 -3.12
C TYR A 112 -11.64 9.39 -3.98
N TYR A 113 -12.11 8.82 -5.08
CA TYR A 113 -13.15 9.41 -5.92
C TYR A 113 -14.20 8.34 -6.21
N ASN A 114 -15.39 8.78 -6.61
CA ASN A 114 -16.46 7.88 -7.00
C ASN A 114 -16.13 7.21 -8.35
N VAL A 115 -15.73 5.94 -8.33
CA VAL A 115 -15.51 5.15 -9.54
C VAL A 115 -16.84 4.53 -9.97
N PHE A 116 -17.56 5.24 -10.84
CA PHE A 116 -18.96 4.90 -11.16
C PHE A 116 -19.11 3.69 -12.10
N TRP A 117 -18.09 3.34 -12.90
CA TRP A 117 -18.17 2.20 -13.84
C TRP A 117 -17.90 0.84 -13.18
N VAL A 118 -17.47 0.81 -11.92
CA VAL A 118 -17.23 -0.42 -11.16
C VAL A 118 -18.47 -0.77 -10.36
N ARG A 119 -18.83 -2.07 -10.33
CA ARG A 119 -19.90 -2.55 -9.45
C ARG A 119 -19.48 -2.41 -7.99
N LYS A 120 -20.18 -1.55 -7.24
CA LYS A 120 -19.89 -1.34 -5.83
C LYS A 120 -20.43 -2.50 -4.99
N PRO A 121 -19.68 -2.96 -3.98
CA PRO A 121 -20.17 -4.00 -3.07
C PRO A 121 -21.46 -3.62 -2.37
N LEU A 122 -21.64 -2.33 -2.02
CA LEU A 122 -22.87 -1.85 -1.38
C LEU A 122 -24.12 -2.11 -2.25
N ASP A 123 -24.02 -1.95 -3.58
CA ASP A 123 -25.12 -2.24 -4.50
C ASP A 123 -25.38 -3.75 -4.63
N ARG A 124 -24.31 -4.56 -4.64
CA ARG A 124 -24.41 -6.03 -4.67
C ARG A 124 -25.07 -6.57 -3.38
N MET A 125 -24.66 -6.05 -2.23
CA MET A 125 -25.17 -6.44 -0.92
C MET A 125 -26.62 -5.99 -0.73
N GLU A 126 -26.99 -4.78 -1.18
CA GLU A 126 -28.38 -4.33 -1.22
C GLU A 126 -29.26 -5.27 -2.05
N ARG A 127 -28.78 -5.70 -3.23
CA ARG A 127 -29.50 -6.66 -4.07
C ARG A 127 -29.73 -7.99 -3.36
N HIS A 128 -28.70 -8.55 -2.74
CA HIS A 128 -28.82 -9.81 -1.98
C HIS A 128 -29.72 -9.66 -0.76
N TYR A 129 -29.70 -8.52 -0.09
CA TYR A 129 -30.64 -8.22 0.99
C TYR A 129 -32.09 -8.30 0.50
N TYR A 130 -32.42 -7.66 -0.64
CA TYR A 130 -33.77 -7.76 -1.19
C TYR A 130 -34.15 -9.17 -1.65
N GLU A 131 -33.19 -9.95 -2.17
CA GLU A 131 -33.41 -11.36 -2.49
C GLU A 131 -33.76 -12.18 -1.24
N LEU A 132 -33.11 -11.93 -0.11
CA LEU A 132 -33.43 -12.57 1.18
C LEU A 132 -34.77 -12.10 1.75
N ARG A 133 -35.09 -10.80 1.63
CA ARG A 133 -36.38 -10.26 2.05
C ARG A 133 -37.54 -10.83 1.24
N ARG A 134 -37.35 -11.04 -0.08
CA ARG A 134 -38.33 -11.72 -0.95
C ARG A 134 -38.57 -13.18 -0.53
N LYS A 135 -37.57 -13.85 0.05
CA LYS A 135 -37.67 -15.20 0.62
C LYS A 135 -38.28 -15.22 2.03
N GLY A 136 -38.71 -14.09 2.57
CA GLY A 136 -39.33 -13.99 3.90
C GLY A 136 -38.34 -13.94 5.07
N VAL A 137 -37.04 -13.76 4.82
CA VAL A 137 -36.05 -13.68 5.89
C VAL A 137 -36.21 -12.39 6.69
N ALA A 138 -36.14 -12.48 8.02
CA ALA A 138 -36.19 -11.33 8.92
C ALA A 138 -35.05 -10.34 8.63
N HIS A 139 -35.32 -9.03 8.76
CA HIS A 139 -34.39 -7.96 8.38
C HIS A 139 -33.01 -8.09 9.06
N SER A 140 -32.98 -8.31 10.37
CA SER A 140 -31.74 -8.46 11.14
C SER A 140 -30.90 -9.68 10.71
N VAL A 141 -31.57 -10.79 10.39
CA VAL A 141 -30.93 -12.03 9.90
C VAL A 141 -30.40 -11.82 8.49
N ALA A 142 -31.18 -11.18 7.61
CA ALA A 142 -30.77 -10.88 6.25
C ALA A 142 -29.51 -10.00 6.20
N ILE A 143 -29.43 -8.96 7.04
CA ILE A 143 -28.23 -8.11 7.10
C ILE A 143 -27.01 -8.90 7.58
N LYS A 144 -27.15 -9.72 8.62
CA LYS A 144 -26.04 -10.56 9.10
C LYS A 144 -25.54 -11.51 8.01
N GLN A 145 -26.46 -12.15 7.28
CA GLN A 145 -26.10 -13.08 6.20
C GLN A 145 -25.40 -12.37 5.04
N VAL A 146 -25.89 -11.19 4.64
CA VAL A 146 -25.26 -10.38 3.59
C VAL A 146 -23.85 -9.92 3.99
N LEU A 147 -23.67 -9.47 5.23
CA LEU A 147 -22.35 -9.10 5.74
C LEU A 147 -21.42 -10.31 5.86
N GLN A 148 -21.94 -11.47 6.28
CA GLN A 148 -21.16 -12.70 6.33
C GLN A 148 -20.63 -13.06 4.94
N MET A 149 -21.47 -13.03 3.91
CA MET A 149 -21.05 -13.26 2.52
C MET A 149 -19.94 -12.31 2.07
N PHE A 150 -20.03 -11.02 2.45
CA PHE A 150 -18.99 -10.04 2.15
C PHE A 150 -17.66 -10.38 2.84
N TYR A 151 -17.70 -10.76 4.12
CA TYR A 151 -16.50 -11.13 4.86
C TYR A 151 -15.91 -12.46 4.38
N ASP A 152 -16.73 -13.43 4.00
CA ASP A 152 -16.28 -14.69 3.42
C ASP A 152 -15.53 -14.41 2.11
N ASP A 153 -16.11 -13.63 1.19
CA ASP A 153 -15.44 -13.18 -0.05
C ASP A 153 -14.11 -12.47 0.25
N LEU A 154 -14.08 -11.62 1.29
CA LEU A 154 -12.87 -10.89 1.70
C LEU A 154 -11.81 -11.82 2.30
N THR A 155 -12.20 -12.85 3.08
CA THR A 155 -11.27 -13.81 3.67
C THR A 155 -10.59 -14.64 2.60
N VAL A 156 -11.32 -15.06 1.56
CA VAL A 156 -10.76 -15.77 0.40
C VAL A 156 -9.72 -14.89 -0.29
N LYS A 157 -10.06 -13.63 -0.58
CA LYS A 157 -9.12 -12.68 -1.20
C LYS A 157 -7.84 -12.49 -0.37
N LYS A 158 -7.99 -12.32 0.95
CA LYS A 158 -6.84 -12.18 1.87
C LYS A 158 -6.00 -13.45 1.95
N ARG A 159 -6.63 -14.63 1.95
CA ARG A 159 -5.92 -15.91 1.99
C ARG A 159 -5.12 -16.13 0.71
N VAL A 160 -5.71 -15.85 -0.47
CA VAL A 160 -4.97 -15.91 -1.74
C VAL A 160 -3.79 -14.94 -1.73
N ALA A 161 -4.00 -13.71 -1.25
CA ALA A 161 -2.92 -12.74 -1.11
C ALA A 161 -1.83 -13.20 -0.14
N ALA A 162 -2.18 -13.91 0.95
CA ALA A 162 -1.21 -14.46 1.89
C ALA A 162 -0.38 -15.60 1.27
N ILE A 163 -1.02 -16.51 0.52
CA ILE A 163 -0.33 -17.59 -0.20
C ILE A 163 0.64 -17.00 -1.23
N GLN A 164 0.19 -16.04 -2.03
CA GLN A 164 1.04 -15.35 -2.99
C GLN A 164 2.16 -14.54 -2.30
N ALA A 165 1.89 -13.96 -1.13
CA ALA A 165 2.91 -13.25 -0.35
C ALA A 165 3.96 -14.19 0.24
N GLU A 166 3.59 -15.42 0.61
CA GLU A 166 4.52 -16.44 1.06
C GLU A 166 5.44 -16.89 -0.09
N GLU A 167 4.87 -17.22 -1.25
CA GLU A 167 5.64 -17.54 -2.46
C GLU A 167 6.56 -16.37 -2.87
N ALA A 168 6.05 -15.14 -2.82
CA ALA A 168 6.82 -13.94 -3.12
C ALA A 168 7.99 -13.73 -2.15
N LYS A 169 7.82 -13.99 -0.85
CA LYS A 169 8.92 -13.94 0.12
C LYS A 169 9.98 -15.01 -0.17
N LEU A 170 9.55 -16.24 -0.42
CA LEU A 170 10.46 -17.35 -0.73
C LEU A 170 11.21 -17.13 -2.06
N SER A 171 10.66 -16.34 -2.99
CA SER A 171 11.36 -15.96 -4.23
C SER A 171 12.60 -15.07 -4.01
N GLY A 172 12.77 -14.51 -2.80
CA GLY A 172 13.92 -13.66 -2.44
C GLY A 172 13.91 -12.26 -3.04
N LYS A 173 12.89 -11.88 -3.84
CA LYS A 173 12.79 -10.57 -4.50
C LYS A 173 11.87 -9.59 -3.78
N TYR A 174 10.89 -10.09 -3.04
CA TYR A 174 9.90 -9.28 -2.34
C TYR A 174 10.23 -9.19 -0.87
N ILE A 175 9.93 -8.03 -0.30
CA ILE A 175 10.40 -7.61 1.01
C ILE A 175 9.20 -7.44 1.94
N SER A 176 9.30 -8.01 3.12
CA SER A 176 8.35 -7.89 4.22
C SER A 176 8.77 -6.79 5.21
N MET A 177 7.92 -6.49 6.20
CA MET A 177 8.26 -5.47 7.20
C MET A 177 9.53 -5.76 7.99
N ARG A 178 9.87 -7.04 8.23
CA ARG A 178 11.10 -7.44 8.95
C ARG A 178 12.36 -7.03 8.18
N GLU A 179 12.37 -7.23 6.87
CA GLU A 179 13.50 -6.82 6.03
C GLU A 179 13.47 -5.31 5.76
N ALA A 180 12.28 -4.71 5.66
CA ALA A 180 12.13 -3.26 5.51
C ALA A 180 12.70 -2.48 6.72
N THR A 181 12.61 -3.03 7.95
CA THR A 181 13.26 -2.42 9.11
C THR A 181 14.79 -2.41 9.00
N VAL A 182 15.39 -3.38 8.31
CA VAL A 182 16.84 -3.39 8.04
C VAL A 182 17.19 -2.26 7.06
N ILE A 183 16.40 -2.08 5.99
CA ILE A 183 16.59 -0.98 5.02
C ILE A 183 16.46 0.37 5.72
N MET A 184 15.42 0.55 6.54
CA MET A 184 15.23 1.77 7.32
C MET A 184 16.38 1.98 8.30
N GLY A 185 16.87 0.92 8.95
CA GLY A 185 18.06 0.97 9.81
C GLY A 185 19.27 1.52 9.06
N VAL A 186 19.58 0.97 7.88
CA VAL A 186 20.69 1.45 7.03
C VAL A 186 20.50 2.91 6.61
N LEU A 187 19.30 3.31 6.19
CA LEU A 187 19.01 4.70 5.81
C LEU A 187 19.17 5.65 7.02
N THR A 188 18.71 5.25 8.20
CA THR A 188 18.87 6.05 9.42
C THR A 188 20.32 6.16 9.85
N GLN A 189 21.12 5.10 9.69
CA GLN A 189 22.56 5.11 9.95
C GLN A 189 23.27 6.09 9.00
N LEU A 190 22.99 6.00 7.70
CA LEU A 190 23.52 6.92 6.68
C LEU A 190 23.17 8.38 6.98
N GLN A 191 21.92 8.64 7.39
CA GLN A 191 21.46 9.99 7.71
C GLN A 191 22.12 10.55 8.98
N LYS A 192 22.25 9.73 10.04
CA LYS A 192 22.81 10.15 11.33
C LYS A 192 24.31 10.38 11.25
N GLU A 193 25.03 9.47 10.60
CA GLU A 193 26.50 9.49 10.55
C GLU A 193 27.04 10.32 9.38
N GLN A 194 26.18 10.74 8.44
CA GLN A 194 26.55 11.49 7.23
C GLN A 194 27.76 10.87 6.51
N LEU A 195 27.72 9.54 6.36
CA LEU A 195 28.84 8.75 5.84
C LEU A 195 29.24 9.20 4.44
N THR A 196 30.55 9.32 4.22
CA THR A 196 31.11 9.57 2.89
C THR A 196 30.84 8.38 1.96
N PRO A 197 30.73 8.59 0.63
CA PRO A 197 30.49 7.49 -0.31
C PRO A 197 31.49 6.33 -0.19
N HIS A 198 32.75 6.62 0.14
CA HIS A 198 33.74 5.57 0.39
C HIS A 198 33.38 4.72 1.62
N GLN A 199 33.01 5.33 2.74
CA GLN A 199 32.55 4.60 3.93
C GLN A 199 31.28 3.79 3.66
N VAL A 200 30.38 4.28 2.81
CA VAL A 200 29.19 3.51 2.38
C VAL A 200 29.59 2.26 1.60
N THR A 201 30.61 2.34 0.73
CA THR A 201 31.09 1.15 0.01
C THR A 201 31.74 0.11 0.93
N LEU A 202 32.45 0.55 1.97
CA LEU A 202 33.01 -0.35 2.99
C LEU A 202 31.88 -1.03 3.79
N LEU A 203 30.92 -0.25 4.29
CA LEU A 203 29.73 -0.78 4.97
C LEU A 203 28.97 -1.78 4.08
N ALA A 204 28.82 -1.49 2.79
CA ALA A 204 28.15 -2.38 1.85
C ALA A 204 28.90 -3.71 1.66
N LYS A 205 30.24 -3.69 1.62
CA LYS A 205 31.07 -4.90 1.55
C LYS A 205 30.92 -5.72 2.83
N GLU A 206 31.09 -5.09 4.00
CA GLU A 206 30.96 -5.76 5.29
C GLU A 206 29.57 -6.38 5.48
N LYS A 207 28.50 -5.66 5.13
CA LYS A 207 27.13 -6.19 5.22
C LYS A 207 26.88 -7.33 4.23
N ARG A 208 27.49 -7.28 3.05
CA ARG A 208 27.41 -8.36 2.06
C ARG A 208 28.13 -9.62 2.55
N GLU A 209 29.32 -9.46 3.11
CA GLU A 209 30.09 -10.56 3.71
C GLU A 209 29.28 -11.19 4.86
N LYS A 210 28.80 -10.38 5.81
CA LYS A 210 27.94 -10.85 6.91
C LYS A 210 26.69 -11.59 6.42
N ALA A 211 26.05 -11.12 5.33
CA ALA A 211 24.87 -11.78 4.76
C ALA A 211 25.20 -13.11 4.05
N GLN A 212 26.41 -13.27 3.48
CA GLN A 212 26.80 -14.47 2.74
C GLN A 212 27.40 -15.55 3.64
N THR A 213 28.36 -15.17 4.48
CA THR A 213 29.19 -16.10 5.27
C THR A 213 28.88 -16.09 6.76
N GLY A 214 27.92 -15.28 7.22
CA GLY A 214 27.56 -15.20 8.63
C GLY A 214 27.15 -16.55 9.22
N GLU A 215 27.61 -16.86 10.43
CA GLU A 215 27.31 -18.11 11.12
C GLU A 215 26.11 -17.98 12.06
N ALA A 216 25.45 -19.09 12.39
CA ALA A 216 24.33 -19.13 13.33
C ALA A 216 24.73 -18.79 14.77
N PHE A 217 25.99 -19.04 15.13
CA PHE A 217 26.51 -18.84 16.48
C PHE A 217 27.72 -17.91 16.44
N ALA A 218 27.79 -17.00 17.40
CA ALA A 218 28.96 -16.18 17.66
C ALA A 218 29.51 -16.53 19.04
N ALA A 219 30.82 -16.73 19.12
CA ALA A 219 31.50 -16.93 20.39
C ALA A 219 32.18 -15.62 20.81
N THR A 220 31.90 -15.16 22.02
CA THR A 220 32.72 -14.12 22.66
C THR A 220 33.74 -14.79 23.56
N VAL A 221 35.01 -14.43 23.37
CA VAL A 221 36.12 -15.00 24.13
C VAL A 221 36.63 -13.94 25.10
N GLU A 222 36.45 -14.19 26.40
CA GLU A 222 37.09 -13.41 27.46
C GLU A 222 38.43 -14.09 27.79
N ARG A 223 39.56 -13.46 27.43
CA ARG A 223 40.90 -13.94 27.76
C ARG A 223 41.33 -13.38 29.11
N THR A 224 41.72 -14.27 30.03
CA THR A 224 42.34 -13.89 31.30
C THR A 224 43.75 -14.49 31.37
N THR A 225 44.75 -13.62 31.55
CA THR A 225 46.13 -14.04 31.81
C THR A 225 46.40 -13.93 33.30
N GLU A 226 46.78 -15.04 33.94
CA GLU A 226 47.35 -14.98 35.28
C GLU A 226 48.75 -14.38 35.20
N ALA A 227 48.84 -13.05 35.22
CA ALA A 227 50.08 -12.37 35.53
C ALA A 227 50.39 -12.58 37.01
N VAL A 228 51.57 -13.16 37.27
CA VAL A 228 52.22 -13.19 38.59
C VAL A 228 52.08 -11.82 39.26
N ASP A 229 51.70 -11.88 40.54
CA ASP A 229 51.34 -10.76 41.41
C ASP A 229 52.21 -9.50 41.18
N GLY A 230 51.57 -8.43 40.70
CA GLY A 230 52.09 -7.06 40.79
C GLY A 230 52.67 -6.45 39.52
N ALA A 231 51.82 -6.04 38.57
CA ALA A 231 51.82 -4.70 37.96
C ALA A 231 50.82 -4.63 36.78
N ALA A 232 50.10 -3.49 36.70
CA ALA A 232 49.26 -3.06 35.57
C ALA A 232 47.95 -3.84 35.31
N LYS A 233 46.95 -3.64 36.17
CA LYS A 233 45.54 -3.61 35.75
C LYS A 233 45.37 -2.47 34.75
N GLY A 234 45.25 -2.75 33.46
CA GLY A 234 44.96 -1.68 32.50
C GLY A 234 44.86 -2.05 31.01
N ALA A 235 45.25 -3.24 30.56
CA ALA A 235 45.23 -3.51 29.12
C ALA A 235 45.16 -5.01 28.79
N ALA A 236 43.97 -5.63 28.86
CA ALA A 236 43.64 -6.86 28.12
C ALA A 236 42.16 -7.33 28.28
N GLU A 237 41.19 -6.45 28.55
CA GLU A 237 39.78 -6.83 28.36
C GLU A 237 39.38 -6.48 26.91
N GLY A 238 39.86 -7.31 25.97
CA GLY A 238 39.39 -7.30 24.59
C GLY A 238 38.26 -8.31 24.46
N GLU A 239 37.01 -7.84 24.48
CA GLU A 239 35.85 -8.66 24.12
C GLU A 239 35.87 -8.86 22.59
N GLU A 240 36.60 -9.88 22.13
CA GLU A 240 36.63 -10.23 20.70
C GLU A 240 35.52 -11.24 20.40
N VAL A 241 34.64 -10.86 19.48
CA VAL A 241 33.61 -11.73 18.89
C VAL A 241 34.28 -12.53 17.77
N MET A 242 34.36 -13.85 17.91
CA MET A 242 34.95 -14.77 16.93
C MET A 242 33.90 -15.75 16.40
N SER A 243 34.05 -16.15 15.14
CA SER A 243 33.31 -17.27 14.53
C SER A 243 33.76 -18.61 15.13
N ALA A 244 32.91 -19.63 15.05
CA ALA A 244 33.22 -20.94 15.62
C ALA A 244 34.45 -21.57 14.95
N ASP A 245 34.56 -21.42 13.62
CA ASP A 245 35.70 -21.91 12.84
C ASP A 245 37.02 -21.18 13.20
N SER A 246 36.97 -19.87 13.44
CA SER A 246 38.16 -19.12 13.88
C SER A 246 38.55 -19.42 15.32
N LEU A 247 37.58 -19.68 16.20
CA LEU A 247 37.84 -20.11 17.57
C LEU A 247 38.47 -21.51 17.59
N ALA A 248 37.99 -22.42 16.75
CA ALA A 248 38.58 -23.76 16.60
C ALA A 248 40.03 -23.67 16.10
N ASP A 249 40.33 -22.79 15.15
CA ASP A 249 41.69 -22.56 14.65
C ASP A 249 42.61 -21.93 15.72
N LEU A 250 42.10 -20.97 16.50
CA LEU A 250 42.84 -20.36 17.62
C LEU A 250 43.15 -21.36 18.75
N LEU A 251 42.18 -22.19 19.13
CA LEU A 251 42.39 -23.25 20.12
C LEU A 251 43.33 -24.35 19.59
N SER A 252 43.28 -24.65 18.28
CA SER A 252 44.15 -25.66 17.66
C SER A 252 45.60 -25.17 17.57
N THR A 253 45.80 -23.90 17.23
CA THR A 253 47.14 -23.29 17.13
C THR A 253 47.81 -23.07 18.49
N GLU A 254 47.04 -22.80 19.56
CA GLU A 254 47.59 -22.69 20.92
C GLU A 254 47.79 -24.05 21.61
N ALA A 255 47.06 -25.10 21.20
CA ALA A 255 47.31 -26.46 21.68
C ALA A 255 48.65 -27.04 21.19
N GLU A 256 49.24 -26.49 20.13
CA GLU A 256 50.55 -26.88 19.58
C GLU A 256 51.73 -26.12 20.23
N LEU A 257 51.49 -25.17 21.15
CA LEU A 257 52.54 -24.48 21.90
C LEU A 257 52.94 -25.30 23.15
N ASP A 258 54.04 -26.04 23.03
CA ASP A 258 54.67 -26.76 24.14
C ASP A 258 55.10 -25.82 25.29
N GLY A 259 54.48 -26.00 26.46
CA GLY A 259 55.18 -26.26 27.73
C GLY A 259 55.76 -25.12 28.60
N ASP A 260 55.94 -23.88 28.14
CA ASP A 260 56.67 -22.88 28.97
C ASP A 260 56.18 -21.41 28.88
N THR A 261 54.88 -21.20 28.64
CA THR A 261 54.24 -19.86 28.70
C THR A 261 53.13 -19.82 29.76
N PRO A 262 52.83 -18.66 30.39
CA PRO A 262 51.90 -18.58 31.52
C PRO A 262 50.52 -19.12 31.13
N SER A 263 49.86 -19.84 32.05
CA SER A 263 48.55 -20.44 31.82
C SER A 263 47.52 -19.38 31.47
N ILE A 264 47.14 -19.32 30.21
CA ILE A 264 46.06 -18.46 29.74
C ILE A 264 44.75 -19.21 29.97
N SER A 265 43.82 -18.63 30.75
CA SER A 265 42.48 -19.17 30.93
C SER A 265 41.48 -18.42 30.04
N TYR A 266 40.78 -19.19 29.20
CA TYR A 266 39.73 -18.68 28.32
C TYR A 266 38.36 -18.96 28.91
N LYS A 267 37.52 -17.93 28.97
CA LYS A 267 36.08 -18.08 29.22
C LYS A 267 35.34 -17.76 27.93
N VAL A 268 34.79 -18.79 27.32
CA VAL A 268 34.06 -18.69 26.05
C VAL A 268 32.56 -18.70 26.34
N THR A 269 31.84 -17.70 25.85
CA THR A 269 30.36 -17.72 25.83
C THR A 269 29.86 -17.73 24.40
N ILE A 270 29.15 -18.81 24.03
CA ILE A 270 28.53 -18.96 22.72
C ILE A 270 27.11 -18.38 22.79
N ARG A 271 26.75 -17.53 21.84
CA ARG A 271 25.42 -16.94 21.70
C ARG A 271 24.91 -17.10 20.27
N ASP A 272 23.60 -17.21 20.14
CA ASP A 272 22.93 -17.20 18.84
C ASP A 272 23.10 -15.82 18.19
N THR A 273 23.39 -15.80 16.89
CA THR A 273 23.50 -14.55 16.15
C THR A 273 22.11 -13.99 15.84
N GLU A 274 21.96 -12.66 15.94
CA GLU A 274 20.67 -11.98 15.73
C GLU A 274 20.32 -11.78 14.24
N HIS A 275 21.11 -12.32 13.30
CA HIS A 275 21.04 -11.98 11.89
C HIS A 275 20.99 -13.21 10.99
N ASP A 276 20.14 -13.14 9.96
CA ASP A 276 19.96 -14.20 8.97
C ASP A 276 21.10 -14.18 7.92
N SER A 277 21.58 -15.34 7.47
CA SER A 277 22.61 -15.47 6.43
C SER A 277 22.32 -16.56 5.38
N VAL A 278 23.01 -16.51 4.24
CA VAL A 278 22.91 -17.55 3.20
C VAL A 278 23.48 -18.89 3.67
N LYS A 279 24.57 -18.89 4.45
CA LYS A 279 25.16 -20.11 5.03
C LYS A 279 24.15 -20.81 5.96
N GLN A 280 23.48 -20.05 6.84
CA GLN A 280 22.39 -20.58 7.68
C GLN A 280 21.24 -21.15 6.87
N LEU A 281 20.87 -20.51 5.75
CA LEU A 281 19.82 -21.00 4.86
C LEU A 281 20.23 -22.30 4.14
N GLN A 282 21.51 -22.46 3.79
CA GLN A 282 22.06 -23.70 3.26
C GLN A 282 22.05 -24.81 4.33
N GLU A 283 22.46 -24.51 5.56
CA GLU A 283 22.42 -25.47 6.68
C GLU A 283 20.99 -25.95 6.97
N ALA A 284 20.02 -25.03 6.96
CA ALA A 284 18.61 -25.34 7.13
C ALA A 284 18.05 -26.21 5.99
N ALA A 285 18.52 -26.03 4.75
CA ALA A 285 18.12 -26.88 3.61
C ALA A 285 18.67 -28.32 3.70
N LEU A 286 19.71 -28.53 4.50
CA LEU A 286 20.33 -29.83 4.76
C LEU A 286 19.85 -30.46 6.08
N ASP A 287 18.74 -29.95 6.65
CA ASP A 287 18.21 -30.36 7.96
C ASP A 287 19.28 -30.30 9.09
N ASN A 288 20.23 -29.37 8.99
CA ASN A 288 21.40 -29.24 9.88
C ASN A 288 22.30 -30.51 9.96
N THR A 289 22.18 -31.42 8.99
CA THR A 289 22.98 -32.67 8.95
C THR A 289 24.32 -32.49 8.24
N GLY A 290 24.50 -31.38 7.52
CA GLY A 290 25.68 -31.11 6.70
C GLY A 290 25.79 -31.99 5.45
N ARG A 291 24.76 -32.78 5.11
CA ARG A 291 24.74 -33.68 3.95
C ARG A 291 23.54 -33.38 3.06
N SER A 292 23.77 -33.37 1.73
CA SER A 292 22.71 -33.15 0.73
C SER A 292 21.74 -34.33 0.60
N ASP A 293 22.18 -35.52 0.97
CA ASP A 293 21.51 -36.77 0.62
C ASP A 293 20.66 -37.30 1.79
N TRP A 294 19.89 -36.41 2.43
CA TRP A 294 19.03 -36.77 3.54
C TRP A 294 17.66 -37.32 3.08
N TYR A 295 17.20 -36.93 1.89
CA TYR A 295 15.91 -37.36 1.35
C TYR A 295 15.99 -38.80 0.79
N THR A 296 15.35 -39.73 1.48
CA THR A 296 15.30 -41.17 1.12
C THR A 296 14.10 -41.56 0.25
N GLY A 297 13.24 -40.60 -0.10
CA GLY A 297 12.10 -40.85 -0.98
C GLY A 297 12.51 -41.10 -2.44
N ALA A 298 11.59 -41.67 -3.23
CA ALA A 298 11.86 -41.94 -4.64
C ALA A 298 12.21 -40.64 -5.39
N SER A 299 13.37 -40.62 -6.02
CA SER A 299 13.93 -39.51 -6.81
C SER A 299 14.58 -40.06 -8.08
N PRO A 300 14.55 -39.35 -9.21
CA PRO A 300 15.23 -39.79 -10.43
C PRO A 300 16.75 -39.90 -10.21
N VAL A 301 17.30 -41.09 -10.45
CA VAL A 301 18.76 -41.32 -10.45
C VAL A 301 19.30 -40.91 -11.82
N LEU A 302 20.13 -39.86 -11.85
CA LEU A 302 20.88 -39.49 -13.05
C LEU A 302 22.15 -40.35 -13.10
N HIS A 303 22.16 -41.36 -13.96
CA HIS A 303 23.39 -42.07 -14.31
C HIS A 303 24.24 -41.16 -15.22
N MET A 304 25.24 -40.51 -14.64
CA MET A 304 26.30 -39.88 -15.41
C MET A 304 27.24 -40.99 -15.87
N GLU A 305 27.16 -41.41 -17.14
CA GLU A 305 28.18 -42.27 -17.74
C GLU A 305 29.52 -41.52 -17.72
N GLU A 306 30.55 -42.12 -17.12
CA GLU A 306 31.90 -41.56 -17.10
C GLU A 306 32.40 -41.33 -18.53
N PRO A 307 33.08 -40.20 -18.83
CA PRO A 307 33.61 -39.95 -20.16
C PRO A 307 34.68 -41.01 -20.46
N SER A 308 34.36 -41.95 -21.33
CA SER A 308 35.31 -42.96 -21.80
C SER A 308 36.54 -42.26 -22.37
N SER A 309 37.69 -42.45 -21.71
CA SER A 309 38.98 -41.94 -22.16
C SER A 309 39.26 -42.45 -23.58
N THR A 310 39.21 -41.55 -24.57
CA THR A 310 39.59 -41.87 -25.95
C THR A 310 41.11 -42.05 -25.99
N THR A 311 41.56 -43.30 -25.89
CA THR A 311 42.97 -43.62 -26.12
C THR A 311 43.27 -43.39 -27.60
N ARG A 312 44.05 -42.34 -27.89
CA ARG A 312 44.54 -42.02 -29.23
C ARG A 312 45.39 -43.18 -29.74
N THR A 313 44.84 -44.01 -30.61
CA THR A 313 45.63 -45.02 -31.35
C THR A 313 46.27 -44.34 -32.56
N ALA A 314 47.60 -44.28 -32.56
CA ALA A 314 48.38 -43.87 -33.72
C ALA A 314 48.32 -44.98 -34.78
N ALA A 315 47.62 -44.74 -35.89
CA ALA A 315 47.70 -45.58 -37.07
C ALA A 315 48.74 -45.00 -38.04
N GLY A 316 49.89 -45.63 -38.11
CA GLY A 316 50.91 -45.36 -39.11
C GLY A 316 50.56 -45.96 -40.47
N GLY A 317 50.83 -45.18 -41.52
CA GLY A 317 51.38 -45.67 -42.80
C GLY A 317 50.42 -46.23 -43.86
N LYS A 318 50.20 -45.44 -44.92
CA LYS A 318 50.57 -45.85 -46.28
C LYS A 318 50.70 -44.64 -47.21
N ARG A 319 51.89 -44.49 -47.80
CA ARG A 319 52.15 -43.66 -48.98
C ARG A 319 51.60 -44.41 -50.19
N ASP A 320 50.86 -43.72 -51.05
CA ASP A 320 50.75 -44.04 -52.46
C ASP A 320 50.58 -42.72 -53.22
N SER A 321 51.37 -42.57 -54.30
CA SER A 321 51.52 -41.46 -55.26
C SER A 321 52.48 -40.33 -54.88
#